data_AF-A0A259S7Z7-F1
#
_entry.id   AF-A0A259S7Z7-F1
#
_cell.length_a   1.000
_cell.length_b   1.000
_cell.length_c   1.000
_cell.angle_alpha   90.00
_cell.angle_beta   90.00
_cell.angle_gamma   90.00
#
_symmetry.space_group_name_H-M   'P 1'
#
loop_
_entity.id
_entity.type
_entity.pdbx_description
1 polymer ?
#
loop_
_entity_poly.entity_id
_entity_poly.type
_entity_poly.pdbx_seq_one_letter_code
_entity_poly.pdbx_strand_id
1 'polypeptide(L)'
;MGNGYDSPSQGQFGDLVAELHRLAERIAELETPTGTSVNSLVDQVQEAIANIDTTVTASIAANSYTKSQIDSKIASPGAITPTTVAASSDVSTAGNLSVTGTTTSAGDIFTPNATPAVSGYTICYLNVDGRVSKGASSARYKVNIEPVDPASLGPVFPQLSSYAMREDPDLTPRLGHIAEHLAADDHLRRFVVFAEEPVTENDAMVGSRLVLDDQGKPVPESIDFIGLLLAQTAQLDQRLKTAGL
;
A
#
# COMPACT_ATOMS: atom_id res chain seq x y z
N MET A 1 17.81 -120.24 8.43
CA MET A 1 17.82 -119.03 9.28
C MET A 1 18.49 -117.94 8.46
N GLY A 2 17.90 -116.79 8.15
CA GLY A 2 16.66 -116.20 8.65
C GLY A 2 15.92 -115.38 7.59
N ASN A 3 14.67 -115.08 7.93
CA ASN A 3 13.83 -114.07 7.30
C ASN A 3 14.53 -112.71 7.36
N GLY A 4 14.71 -112.07 6.21
CA GLY A 4 15.06 -110.66 6.09
C GLY A 4 14.02 -109.99 5.22
N TYR A 5 13.22 -109.14 5.85
CA TYR A 5 12.12 -108.36 5.30
C TYR A 5 12.42 -107.76 3.92
N ASP A 6 11.46 -107.91 3.00
CA ASP A 6 11.39 -107.09 1.78
C ASP A 6 11.44 -105.62 2.21
N SER A 7 12.52 -104.95 1.86
CA SER A 7 12.56 -103.49 1.84
C SER A 7 11.52 -103.06 0.81
N PRO A 8 10.56 -102.17 1.12
CA PRO A 8 9.57 -101.76 0.14
C PRO A 8 10.31 -101.21 -1.08
N SER A 9 9.88 -101.64 -2.26
CA SER A 9 10.46 -101.21 -3.53
C SER A 9 10.64 -99.70 -3.51
N GLN A 10 11.87 -99.23 -3.77
CA GLN A 10 12.16 -97.82 -4.06
C GLN A 10 11.45 -97.42 -5.36
N GLY A 11 10.13 -97.29 -5.28
CA GLY A 11 9.23 -97.02 -6.38
C GLY A 11 8.24 -95.95 -5.94
N GLN A 12 8.23 -94.85 -6.68
CA GLN A 12 7.34 -93.68 -6.56
C GLN A 12 7.46 -92.85 -5.27
N PHE A 13 7.49 -93.44 -4.07
CA PHE A 13 7.61 -92.66 -2.82
C PHE A 13 9.03 -92.19 -2.51
N GLY A 14 10.06 -92.97 -2.87
CA GLY A 14 11.46 -92.55 -2.75
C GLY A 14 11.80 -91.39 -3.69
N ASP A 15 11.25 -91.42 -4.90
CA ASP A 15 11.41 -90.37 -5.91
C ASP A 15 10.72 -89.07 -5.46
N LEU A 16 9.53 -89.17 -4.86
CA LEU A 16 8.80 -88.01 -4.34
C LEU A 16 9.53 -87.35 -3.15
N VAL A 17 10.09 -88.14 -2.23
CA VAL A 17 10.87 -87.61 -1.10
C VAL A 17 12.16 -86.94 -1.59
N ALA A 18 12.84 -87.53 -2.57
CA ALA A 18 14.00 -86.91 -3.21
C ALA A 18 13.64 -85.58 -3.89
N GLU A 19 12.49 -85.51 -4.55
CA GLU A 19 12.01 -84.28 -5.19
C GLU A 19 11.60 -83.21 -4.17
N LEU A 20 10.97 -83.59 -3.05
CA LEU A 20 10.64 -82.66 -1.96
C LEU A 20 11.90 -82.11 -1.26
N HIS A 21 12.93 -82.94 -1.07
CA HIS A 21 14.23 -82.47 -0.55
C HIS A 21 14.91 -81.52 -1.53
N ARG A 22 14.89 -81.84 -2.83
CA ARG A 22 15.42 -80.96 -3.88
C ARG A 22 14.66 -79.63 -3.93
N LEU A 23 13.33 -79.65 -3.75
CA LEU A 23 12.52 -78.44 -3.69
C LEU A 23 12.81 -77.63 -2.41
N ALA A 24 12.95 -78.29 -1.26
CA ALA A 24 13.32 -77.64 0.00
C ALA A 24 14.71 -77.00 -0.06
N GLU A 25 15.70 -77.67 -0.67
CA GLU A 25 17.03 -77.11 -0.92
C GLU A 25 16.97 -75.91 -1.87
N ARG A 26 16.22 -76.01 -2.97
CA ARG A 26 16.02 -74.88 -3.89
C ARG A 26 15.31 -73.70 -3.23
N ILE A 27 14.36 -73.96 -2.34
CA ILE A 27 13.67 -72.92 -1.56
C ILE A 27 14.67 -72.30 -0.58
N ALA A 28 15.48 -73.08 0.13
CA ALA A 28 16.51 -72.56 1.03
C ALA A 28 17.58 -71.74 0.29
N GLU A 29 17.97 -72.14 -0.93
CA GLU A 29 18.86 -71.37 -1.81
C GLU A 29 18.22 -70.07 -2.32
N LEU A 30 16.89 -70.08 -2.56
CA LEU A 30 16.13 -68.88 -2.95
C LEU A 30 15.88 -67.92 -1.78
N GLU A 31 15.71 -68.47 -0.56
CA GLU A 31 15.47 -67.71 0.67
C GLU A 31 16.76 -67.16 1.27
N THR A 32 17.92 -67.74 0.94
CA THR A 32 19.22 -67.22 1.37
C THR A 32 19.65 -66.10 0.43
N PRO A 33 19.75 -64.83 0.89
CA PRO A 33 20.25 -63.75 0.06
C PRO A 33 21.64 -64.12 -0.44
N THR A 34 21.76 -64.33 -1.74
CA THR A 34 23.05 -64.68 -2.34
C THR A 34 24.00 -63.50 -2.20
N GLY A 35 25.31 -63.77 -2.07
CA GLY A 35 26.32 -62.71 -2.10
C GLY A 35 26.16 -61.79 -3.32
N THR A 36 25.65 -62.33 -4.43
CA THR A 36 25.31 -61.59 -5.66
C THR A 36 24.14 -60.61 -5.47
N SER A 37 23.04 -61.00 -4.81
CA SER A 37 21.92 -60.07 -4.55
C SER A 37 22.30 -58.98 -3.56
N VAL A 38 23.14 -59.30 -2.57
CA VAL A 38 23.67 -58.32 -1.61
C VAL A 38 24.62 -57.34 -2.32
N ASN A 39 25.53 -57.84 -3.16
CA ASN A 39 26.44 -56.99 -3.92
C ASN A 39 25.68 -56.08 -4.90
N SER A 40 24.67 -56.60 -5.60
CA SER A 40 23.84 -55.78 -6.50
C SER A 40 23.08 -54.67 -5.76
N LEU A 41 22.59 -54.93 -4.55
CA LEU A 41 21.99 -53.89 -3.71
C LEU A 41 23.02 -52.85 -3.26
N VAL A 42 24.22 -53.28 -2.87
CA VAL A 42 25.31 -52.38 -2.49
C VAL A 42 25.69 -51.48 -3.67
N ASP A 43 25.81 -52.04 -4.88
CA ASP A 43 26.10 -51.27 -6.10
C ASP A 43 25.01 -50.23 -6.37
N GLN A 44 23.72 -50.61 -6.27
CA GLN A 44 22.59 -49.68 -6.43
C GLN A 44 22.58 -48.58 -5.38
N VAL A 45 22.90 -48.88 -4.12
CA VAL A 45 23.00 -47.88 -3.04
C VAL A 45 24.17 -46.94 -3.27
N GLN A 46 25.33 -47.45 -3.69
CA GLN A 46 26.50 -46.62 -4.02
C GLN A 46 26.22 -45.70 -5.20
N GLU A 47 25.58 -46.21 -6.25
CA GLU A 47 25.14 -45.40 -7.40
C GLU A 47 24.13 -44.33 -6.98
N ALA A 48 23.14 -44.69 -6.16
CA ALA A 48 22.17 -43.73 -5.64
C ALA A 48 22.85 -42.62 -4.82
N ILE A 49 23.79 -42.97 -3.93
CA ILE A 49 24.56 -41.99 -3.14
C ILE A 49 25.39 -41.07 -4.05
N ALA A 50 26.08 -41.63 -5.05
CA ALA A 50 26.84 -40.84 -6.01
C ALA A 50 25.94 -39.87 -6.81
N ASN A 51 24.70 -40.28 -7.09
CA ASN A 51 23.73 -39.47 -7.81
C ASN A 51 23.06 -38.40 -6.95
N ILE A 52 23.04 -38.52 -5.62
CA ILE A 52 22.43 -37.53 -4.70
C ILE A 52 23.12 -36.18 -4.84
N ASP A 53 24.45 -36.12 -4.78
CA ASP A 53 25.18 -34.84 -4.83
C ASP A 53 24.94 -34.10 -6.15
N THR A 54 24.96 -34.84 -7.25
CA THR A 54 24.68 -34.29 -8.59
C THR A 54 23.24 -33.76 -8.67
N THR A 55 22.27 -34.53 -8.18
CA THR A 55 20.85 -34.18 -8.23
C THR A 55 20.54 -32.96 -7.34
N VAL A 56 21.09 -32.93 -6.13
CA VAL A 56 20.92 -31.82 -5.18
C VAL A 56 21.56 -30.55 -5.72
N THR A 57 22.80 -30.64 -6.23
CA THR A 57 23.50 -29.49 -6.82
C THR A 57 22.73 -28.90 -8.01
N ALA A 58 22.25 -29.76 -8.91
CA ALA A 58 21.43 -29.33 -10.05
C ALA A 58 20.12 -28.66 -9.58
N SER A 59 19.45 -29.22 -8.58
CA SER A 59 18.22 -28.64 -8.03
C SER A 59 18.44 -27.28 -7.38
N ILE A 60 19.51 -27.12 -6.60
CA ILE A 60 19.88 -25.82 -5.98
C ILE A 60 20.17 -24.79 -7.07
N ALA A 61 20.97 -25.13 -8.07
CA ALA A 61 21.31 -24.22 -9.16
C ALA A 61 20.09 -23.80 -10.00
N ALA A 62 19.12 -24.70 -10.19
CA ALA A 62 17.90 -24.43 -10.96
C ALA A 62 16.90 -23.57 -10.18
N ASN A 63 16.83 -23.71 -8.86
CA ASN A 63 15.74 -23.16 -8.05
C ASN A 63 16.18 -22.05 -7.07
N SER A 64 17.48 -21.82 -6.89
CA SER A 64 18.01 -20.85 -5.93
C SER A 64 18.90 -19.81 -6.60
N TYR A 65 18.86 -18.59 -6.09
CA TYR A 65 19.88 -17.60 -6.40
C TYR A 65 21.13 -17.84 -5.57
N THR A 66 22.29 -17.60 -6.16
CA THR A 66 23.54 -17.46 -5.41
C THR A 66 23.50 -16.22 -4.54
N LYS A 67 24.35 -16.19 -3.49
CA LYS A 67 24.49 -15.01 -2.62
C LYS A 67 24.77 -13.73 -3.42
N SER A 68 25.66 -13.80 -4.42
CA SER A 68 25.99 -12.64 -5.26
C SER A 68 24.78 -12.14 -6.07
N GLN A 69 23.95 -13.06 -6.60
CA GLN A 69 22.72 -12.68 -7.30
C GLN A 69 21.70 -12.04 -6.36
N ILE A 70 21.58 -12.54 -5.13
CA ILE A 70 20.71 -11.95 -4.10
C ILE A 70 21.20 -10.55 -3.75
N ASP A 71 22.49 -10.41 -3.38
CA ASP A 71 23.08 -9.13 -2.98
C ASP A 71 22.93 -8.09 -4.13
N SER A 72 23.10 -8.50 -5.39
CA SER A 72 22.89 -7.65 -6.57
C SER A 72 21.44 -7.18 -6.71
N LYS A 73 20.46 -8.07 -6.48
CA LYS A 73 19.02 -7.75 -6.55
C LYS A 73 18.57 -6.85 -5.39
N ILE A 74 19.21 -6.94 -4.23
CA ILE A 74 18.92 -6.06 -3.07
C ILE A 74 19.52 -4.66 -3.29
N ALA A 75 20.72 -4.57 -3.87
CA ALA A 75 21.37 -3.29 -4.12
C ALA A 75 20.71 -2.48 -5.26
N SER A 76 20.13 -3.18 -6.24
CA SER A 76 19.40 -2.56 -7.35
C SER A 76 18.13 -3.36 -7.64
N PRO A 77 17.11 -3.24 -6.78
CA PRO A 77 15.82 -3.85 -7.04
C PRO A 77 15.23 -3.12 -8.24
N GLY A 78 15.18 -3.79 -9.38
CA GLY A 78 14.41 -3.31 -10.53
C GLY A 78 12.91 -3.36 -10.23
N ALA A 79 12.08 -3.51 -11.26
CA ALA A 79 10.67 -3.83 -11.04
C ALA A 79 10.55 -5.19 -10.32
N ILE A 80 10.23 -5.18 -9.03
CA ILE A 80 9.87 -6.39 -8.28
C ILE A 80 8.50 -6.84 -8.82
N THR A 81 8.29 -8.14 -9.02
CA THR A 81 6.96 -8.69 -9.29
C THR A 81 6.46 -9.38 -8.02
N PRO A 82 5.29 -9.01 -7.47
CA PRO A 82 4.39 -7.95 -7.93
C PRO A 82 5.03 -6.55 -7.78
N THR A 83 4.68 -5.61 -8.66
CA THR A 83 5.21 -4.22 -8.69
C THR A 83 4.67 -3.34 -7.57
N THR A 84 4.20 -3.97 -6.49
CA THR A 84 3.59 -3.35 -5.33
C THR A 84 4.36 -3.79 -4.10
N VAL A 85 4.85 -2.82 -3.32
CA VAL A 85 5.46 -3.07 -2.02
C VAL A 85 4.46 -2.64 -0.96
N ALA A 86 3.99 -3.59 -0.15
CA ALA A 86 3.23 -3.29 1.06
C ALA A 86 4.19 -3.28 2.25
N ALA A 87 4.39 -2.13 2.87
CA ALA A 87 5.15 -1.99 4.10
C ALA A 87 4.18 -1.90 5.29
N SER A 88 4.36 -2.74 6.32
CA SER A 88 3.56 -2.73 7.54
C SER A 88 4.05 -1.70 8.58
N SER A 89 5.10 -0.95 8.25
CA SER A 89 5.82 -0.04 9.15
C SER A 89 6.44 1.10 8.33
N ASP A 90 7.28 1.90 8.97
CA ASP A 90 7.88 3.08 8.36
C ASP A 90 8.71 2.76 7.12
N VAL A 91 8.51 3.57 6.07
CA VAL A 91 9.36 3.62 4.89
C VAL A 91 10.23 4.86 5.00
N SER A 92 11.54 4.66 5.12
CA SER A 92 12.53 5.75 5.13
C SER A 92 13.31 5.77 3.82
N THR A 93 13.40 6.95 3.19
CA THR A 93 14.18 7.18 1.98
C THR A 93 15.29 8.18 2.26
N ALA A 94 16.55 7.80 2.02
CA ALA A 94 17.69 8.72 2.18
C ALA A 94 17.74 9.81 1.09
N GLY A 95 17.07 9.57 -0.05
CA GLY A 95 16.96 10.50 -1.17
C GLY A 95 15.53 11.02 -1.37
N ASN A 96 15.27 11.51 -2.58
CA ASN A 96 13.97 12.03 -2.95
C ASN A 96 12.94 10.89 -3.09
N LEU A 97 11.76 11.08 -2.52
CA LEU A 97 10.58 10.31 -2.87
C LEU A 97 9.89 10.97 -4.07
N SER A 98 9.86 10.27 -5.21
CA SER A 98 9.11 10.69 -6.40
C SER A 98 7.96 9.73 -6.65
N VAL A 99 6.74 10.26 -6.71
CA VAL A 99 5.52 9.47 -6.96
C VAL A 99 4.93 9.93 -8.28
N THR A 100 4.68 9.00 -9.19
CA THR A 100 4.09 9.28 -10.52
C THR A 100 2.57 9.26 -10.51
N GLY A 101 1.96 8.61 -9.50
CA GLY A 101 0.52 8.53 -9.29
C GLY A 101 0.04 9.40 -8.14
N THR A 102 -1.15 9.08 -7.63
CA THR A 102 -1.75 9.74 -6.47
C THR A 102 -1.08 9.24 -5.18
N THR A 103 -0.68 10.17 -4.32
CA THR A 103 -0.33 9.90 -2.93
C THR A 103 -1.49 10.28 -2.02
N THR A 104 -1.94 9.35 -1.19
CA THR A 104 -2.94 9.60 -0.15
C THR A 104 -2.28 9.41 1.21
N SER A 105 -2.34 10.44 2.06
CA SER A 105 -1.95 10.36 3.47
C SER A 105 -3.20 10.42 4.33
N ALA A 106 -3.38 9.44 5.21
CA ALA A 106 -4.45 9.45 6.21
C ALA A 106 -4.07 10.26 7.46
N GLY A 107 -2.79 10.59 7.62
CA GLY A 107 -2.27 11.44 8.70
C GLY A 107 -1.56 12.67 8.16
N ASP A 108 -0.79 13.32 9.03
CA ASP A 108 -0.14 14.60 8.74
C ASP A 108 1.00 14.50 7.73
N ILE A 109 1.16 15.55 6.92
CA ILE A 109 2.36 15.78 6.11
C ILE A 109 3.26 16.74 6.88
N PHE A 110 4.28 16.20 7.56
CA PHE A 110 5.20 16.99 8.37
C PHE A 110 6.50 17.32 7.61
N THR A 111 6.78 18.62 7.39
CA THR A 111 7.97 19.09 6.65
C THR A 111 8.84 20.02 7.51
N PRO A 112 9.47 19.52 8.60
CA PRO A 112 10.12 20.37 9.62
C PRO A 112 11.38 21.07 9.14
N ASN A 113 12.07 20.50 8.14
CA ASN A 113 13.30 21.06 7.56
C ASN A 113 13.06 21.65 6.16
N ALA A 114 11.84 22.09 5.87
CA ALA A 114 11.55 22.76 4.61
C ALA A 114 12.36 24.06 4.50
N THR A 115 13.05 24.25 3.39
CA THR A 115 13.75 25.51 3.08
C THR A 115 12.75 26.56 2.60
N PRO A 116 12.99 27.86 2.85
CA PRO A 116 12.15 28.92 2.29
C PRO A 116 12.04 28.80 0.77
N ALA A 117 10.83 28.95 0.23
CA ALA A 117 10.65 29.08 -1.21
C ALA A 117 11.33 30.38 -1.69
N VAL A 118 12.20 30.28 -2.69
CA VAL A 118 12.79 31.44 -3.38
C VAL A 118 11.93 31.86 -4.58
N SER A 119 12.42 32.73 -5.47
CA SER A 119 11.66 33.12 -6.66
C SER A 119 11.35 31.92 -7.57
N GLY A 120 10.22 31.98 -8.27
CA GLY A 120 9.81 30.97 -9.27
C GLY A 120 8.88 29.86 -8.77
N TYR A 121 8.57 29.79 -7.48
CA TYR A 121 7.57 28.85 -6.94
C TYR A 121 6.15 29.42 -6.97
N THR A 122 5.16 28.54 -7.14
CA THR A 122 3.73 28.89 -7.03
C THR A 122 3.22 28.52 -5.64
N ILE A 123 2.31 29.33 -5.10
CA ILE A 123 1.63 29.04 -3.84
C ILE A 123 0.84 27.73 -3.97
N CYS A 124 1.08 26.84 -3.02
CA CYS A 124 0.33 25.62 -2.82
C CYS A 124 -0.96 25.93 -2.05
N TYR A 125 -2.08 25.38 -2.50
CA TYR A 125 -3.36 25.41 -1.82
C TYR A 125 -3.77 23.97 -1.51
N LEU A 126 -4.42 23.75 -0.37
CA LEU A 126 -5.13 22.51 -0.09
C LEU A 126 -6.58 22.70 -0.51
N ASN A 127 -7.04 21.88 -1.44
CA ASN A 127 -8.45 21.81 -1.79
C ASN A 127 -9.24 21.15 -0.66
N VAL A 128 -10.57 21.32 -0.67
CA VAL A 128 -11.48 20.65 0.28
C VAL A 128 -11.41 19.12 0.21
N ASP A 129 -11.02 18.56 -0.94
CA ASP A 129 -10.81 17.11 -1.13
C ASP A 129 -9.40 16.63 -0.70
N GLY A 130 -8.64 17.48 -0.01
CA GLY A 130 -7.30 17.17 0.50
C GLY A 130 -6.18 17.20 -0.56
N ARG A 131 -6.50 17.46 -1.83
CA ARG A 131 -5.47 17.54 -2.87
C ARG A 131 -4.69 18.85 -2.79
N VAL A 132 -3.37 18.74 -2.91
CA VAL A 132 -2.47 19.87 -3.14
C VAL A 132 -2.67 20.41 -4.56
N SER A 133 -3.01 21.69 -4.66
CA SER A 133 -3.26 22.39 -5.91
C SER A 133 -2.38 23.63 -6.04
N LYS A 134 -2.13 24.03 -7.29
CA LYS A 134 -1.52 25.34 -7.60
C LYS A 134 -2.64 26.36 -7.78
N GLY A 135 -2.51 27.52 -7.16
CA GLY A 135 -3.48 28.62 -7.33
C GLY A 135 -3.43 29.20 -8.74
N ALA A 136 -4.15 28.60 -9.68
CA ALA A 136 -4.16 29.03 -11.08
C ALA A 136 -4.94 30.35 -11.23
N SER A 137 -4.22 31.47 -11.41
CA SER A 137 -4.86 32.80 -11.56
C SER A 137 -4.92 33.33 -13.00
N SER A 138 -4.41 32.59 -13.98
CA SER A 138 -4.41 33.02 -15.40
C SER A 138 -5.83 33.07 -15.98
N ALA A 139 -6.13 34.11 -16.76
CA ALA A 139 -7.41 34.26 -17.47
C ALA A 139 -7.75 33.06 -18.37
N ARG A 140 -6.77 32.28 -18.84
CA ARG A 140 -7.02 31.06 -19.63
C ARG A 140 -7.78 29.96 -18.87
N TYR A 141 -7.77 30.02 -17.53
CA TYR A 141 -8.44 29.07 -16.66
C TYR A 141 -9.71 29.66 -16.01
N LYS A 142 -10.05 30.92 -16.32
CA LYS A 142 -11.18 31.64 -15.74
C LYS A 142 -12.16 32.02 -16.84
N VAL A 143 -13.44 31.92 -16.52
CA VAL A 143 -14.55 32.28 -17.42
C VAL A 143 -15.43 33.33 -16.74
N ASN A 144 -16.26 34.03 -17.50
CA ASN A 144 -17.19 35.05 -16.99
C ASN A 144 -16.50 36.12 -16.13
N ILE A 145 -15.39 36.67 -16.65
CA ILE A 145 -14.60 37.68 -15.95
C ILE A 145 -15.26 39.05 -16.17
N GLU A 146 -15.89 39.58 -15.13
CA GLU A 146 -16.56 40.87 -15.16
C GLU A 146 -16.05 41.78 -14.03
N PRO A 147 -15.99 43.12 -14.24
CA PRO A 147 -15.72 44.05 -13.16
C PRO A 147 -16.79 43.97 -12.07
N VAL A 148 -16.36 43.96 -10.81
CA VAL A 148 -17.27 44.00 -9.65
C VAL A 148 -17.23 45.39 -9.05
N ASP A 149 -18.39 46.02 -8.87
CA ASP A 149 -18.50 47.24 -8.05
C ASP A 149 -18.32 46.86 -6.57
N PRO A 150 -17.26 47.32 -5.88
CA PRO A 150 -17.02 46.90 -4.50
C PRO A 150 -18.17 47.30 -3.56
N ALA A 151 -18.89 48.40 -3.83
CA ALA A 151 -20.04 48.83 -3.03
C ALA A 151 -21.20 47.81 -3.06
N SER A 152 -21.36 47.10 -4.17
CA SER A 152 -22.40 46.07 -4.34
C SER A 152 -22.19 44.83 -3.46
N LEU A 153 -20.99 44.64 -2.91
CA LEU A 153 -20.67 43.51 -2.03
C LEU A 153 -21.37 43.61 -0.66
N GLY A 154 -21.86 44.79 -0.27
CA GLY A 154 -22.45 45.04 1.04
C GLY A 154 -21.40 45.11 2.17
N PRO A 155 -21.78 45.00 3.45
CA PRO A 155 -20.85 45.07 4.58
C PRO A 155 -19.95 43.83 4.67
N VAL A 156 -18.77 43.87 4.04
CA VAL A 156 -17.79 42.76 4.05
C VAL A 156 -16.74 42.85 5.17
N PHE A 157 -17.03 43.60 6.24
CA PHE A 157 -16.16 43.75 7.42
C PHE A 157 -16.76 43.00 8.60
N PRO A 158 -16.58 41.66 8.68
CA PRO A 158 -17.08 40.87 9.80
C PRO A 158 -16.44 41.30 11.11
N GLN A 159 -17.15 41.03 12.20
CA GLN A 159 -16.63 41.23 13.55
C GLN A 159 -15.38 40.38 13.78
N LEU A 160 -14.32 41.01 14.30
CA LEU A 160 -13.14 40.30 14.80
C LEU A 160 -13.47 39.71 16.17
N SER A 161 -13.21 38.41 16.33
CA SER A 161 -13.45 37.67 17.56
C SER A 161 -12.13 37.25 18.21
N SER A 162 -12.10 37.25 19.54
CA SER A 162 -11.06 36.56 20.31
C SER A 162 -11.56 35.16 20.66
N TYR A 163 -10.78 34.14 20.36
CA TYR A 163 -11.15 32.74 20.62
C TYR A 163 -9.92 31.91 21.01
N ALA A 164 -10.15 30.77 21.64
CA ALA A 164 -9.13 29.75 21.86
C ALA A 164 -9.61 28.45 21.21
N MET A 165 -8.68 27.68 20.65
CA MET A 165 -9.02 26.37 20.11
C MET A 165 -9.34 25.41 21.26
N ARG A 166 -10.40 24.59 21.11
CA ARG A 166 -10.80 23.63 22.16
C ARG A 166 -9.71 22.61 22.47
N GLU A 167 -8.89 22.27 21.49
CA GLU A 167 -7.80 21.29 21.59
C GLU A 167 -6.49 21.90 22.09
N ASP A 168 -6.40 23.23 22.22
CA ASP A 168 -5.23 23.91 22.76
C ASP A 168 -5.24 23.78 24.29
N PRO A 169 -4.31 23.01 24.90
CA PRO A 169 -4.30 22.79 26.35
C PRO A 169 -4.08 24.09 27.14
N ASP A 170 -3.42 25.07 26.53
CA ASP A 170 -3.09 26.35 27.15
C ASP A 170 -4.18 27.41 26.90
N LEU A 171 -5.21 27.08 26.12
CA LEU A 171 -6.30 27.99 25.71
C LEU A 171 -5.77 29.34 25.21
N THR A 172 -4.69 29.31 24.43
CA THR A 172 -4.02 30.54 23.98
C THR A 172 -4.98 31.40 23.16
N PRO A 173 -5.22 32.67 23.54
CA PRO A 173 -6.16 33.52 22.82
C PRO A 173 -5.61 33.89 21.44
N ARG A 174 -6.46 33.78 20.43
CA ARG A 174 -6.21 34.08 19.03
C ARG A 174 -7.27 35.05 18.52
N LEU A 175 -6.91 35.83 17.51
CA LEU A 175 -7.83 36.75 16.84
C LEU A 175 -8.19 36.18 15.48
N GLY A 176 -9.47 36.29 15.11
CA GLY A 176 -9.92 35.88 13.79
C GLY A 176 -11.42 35.97 13.61
N HIS A 177 -11.90 35.35 12.54
CA HIS A 177 -13.31 35.31 12.16
C HIS A 177 -13.87 33.89 12.35
N ILE A 178 -15.17 33.80 12.64
CA ILE A 178 -15.87 32.54 12.90
C ILE A 178 -16.77 32.26 11.70
N ALA A 179 -16.62 31.08 11.07
CA ALA A 179 -17.28 30.74 9.81
C ALA A 179 -18.80 30.78 9.93
N GLU A 180 -19.35 30.32 11.06
CA GLU A 180 -20.77 30.32 11.38
C GLU A 180 -21.34 31.75 11.46
N HIS A 181 -20.57 32.70 12.00
CA HIS A 181 -21.00 34.10 12.05
C HIS A 181 -21.05 34.71 10.65
N LEU A 182 -20.11 34.36 9.78
CA LEU A 182 -20.12 34.79 8.38
C LEU A 182 -21.25 34.11 7.59
N ALA A 183 -21.55 32.85 7.88
CA ALA A 183 -22.62 32.10 7.21
C ALA A 183 -24.02 32.64 7.52
N ALA A 184 -24.18 33.32 8.67
CA ALA A 184 -25.43 33.94 9.10
C ALA A 184 -25.74 35.27 8.39
N ASP A 185 -24.74 35.89 7.75
CA ASP A 185 -24.90 37.15 7.02
C ASP A 185 -24.82 36.90 5.50
N ASP A 186 -25.86 37.27 4.77
CA ASP A 186 -25.97 37.07 3.32
C ASP A 186 -24.82 37.72 2.52
N HIS A 187 -24.25 38.81 3.01
CA HIS A 187 -23.13 39.49 2.35
C HIS A 187 -21.82 38.73 2.53
N LEU A 188 -21.64 38.09 3.68
CA LEU A 188 -20.42 37.40 4.08
C LEU A 188 -20.43 35.91 3.72
N ARG A 189 -21.60 35.30 3.58
CA ARG A 189 -21.78 33.88 3.29
C ARG A 189 -21.00 33.39 2.06
N ARG A 190 -20.77 34.26 1.07
CA ARG A 190 -20.00 33.94 -0.14
C ARG A 190 -18.52 33.61 0.12
N PHE A 191 -18.00 34.02 1.27
CA PHE A 191 -16.62 33.75 1.68
C PHE A 191 -16.52 32.55 2.63
N VAL A 192 -17.64 31.87 2.91
CA VAL A 192 -17.64 30.67 3.74
C VAL A 192 -17.38 29.45 2.86
N VAL A 193 -16.43 28.63 3.28
CA VAL A 193 -16.20 27.30 2.73
C VAL A 193 -17.02 26.33 3.57
N PHE A 194 -17.94 25.61 2.93
CA PHE A 194 -18.80 24.64 3.60
C PHE A 194 -18.15 23.25 3.56
N ALA A 195 -18.43 22.45 4.58
CA ALA A 195 -17.98 21.08 4.68
C ALA A 195 -18.56 20.26 3.52
N GLU A 196 -17.70 19.45 2.91
CA GLU A 196 -18.06 18.53 1.84
C GLU A 196 -17.58 17.13 2.19
N GLU A 197 -18.39 16.13 1.88
CA GLU A 197 -18.00 14.73 1.97
C GLU A 197 -17.82 14.13 0.56
N PRO A 198 -16.83 13.26 0.38
CA PRO A 198 -16.58 12.63 -0.91
C PRO A 198 -17.74 11.70 -1.28
N VAL A 199 -18.15 11.76 -2.54
CA VAL A 199 -19.08 10.80 -3.14
C VAL A 199 -18.24 9.77 -3.89
N THR A 200 -18.34 8.51 -3.47
CA THR A 200 -17.62 7.39 -4.09
C THR A 200 -18.55 6.47 -4.86
N GLU A 201 -18.10 6.02 -6.03
CA GLU A 201 -18.75 4.97 -6.82
C GLU A 201 -17.67 3.94 -7.19
N ASN A 202 -17.92 2.66 -6.87
CA ASN A 202 -16.94 1.57 -7.07
C ASN A 202 -15.55 1.90 -6.52
N ASP A 203 -15.49 2.43 -5.28
CA ASP A 203 -14.27 2.86 -4.58
C ASP A 203 -13.48 4.00 -5.26
N ALA A 204 -14.04 4.63 -6.29
CA ALA A 204 -13.48 5.82 -6.93
C ALA A 204 -14.24 7.08 -6.50
N MET A 205 -13.53 8.16 -6.16
CA MET A 205 -14.14 9.45 -5.88
C MET A 205 -14.69 10.04 -7.20
N VAL A 206 -16.01 10.19 -7.27
CA VAL A 206 -16.73 10.72 -8.46
C VAL A 206 -17.20 12.16 -8.25
N GLY A 207 -17.20 12.65 -7.01
CA GLY A 207 -17.53 14.04 -6.70
C GLY A 207 -17.50 14.29 -5.20
N SER A 208 -18.09 15.41 -4.80
CA SER A 208 -18.33 15.78 -3.41
C SER A 208 -19.77 16.25 -3.24
N ARG A 209 -20.30 16.14 -2.02
CA ARG A 209 -21.61 16.69 -1.65
C ARG A 209 -21.50 17.46 -0.35
N LEU A 210 -22.35 18.48 -0.18
CA LEU A 210 -22.38 19.28 1.05
C LEU A 210 -22.81 18.45 2.23
N VAL A 211 -22.10 18.59 3.35
CA VAL A 211 -22.52 18.09 4.65
C VAL A 211 -23.59 19.03 5.20
N LEU A 212 -24.73 18.45 5.60
CA LEU A 212 -25.86 19.20 6.15
C LEU A 212 -26.00 18.91 7.65
N ASP A 213 -26.38 19.93 8.42
CA ASP A 213 -26.74 19.82 9.83
C ASP A 213 -28.12 19.16 10.02
N ASP A 214 -28.54 18.97 11.28
CA ASP A 214 -29.84 18.41 11.65
C ASP A 214 -31.04 19.25 11.14
N GLN A 215 -30.80 20.49 10.70
CA GLN A 215 -31.80 21.39 10.12
C GLN A 215 -31.76 21.39 8.58
N GLY A 216 -30.91 20.57 7.97
CA GLY A 216 -30.71 20.51 6.52
C GLY A 216 -29.92 21.68 5.95
N LYS A 217 -29.18 22.44 6.77
CA LYS A 217 -28.34 23.56 6.32
C LYS A 217 -26.89 23.12 6.11
N PRO A 218 -26.17 23.67 5.11
CA PRO A 218 -24.76 23.39 4.93
C PRO A 218 -23.94 23.77 6.17
N VAL A 219 -23.06 22.87 6.61
CA VAL A 219 -22.17 23.08 7.76
C VAL A 219 -20.99 23.95 7.35
N PRO A 220 -20.78 25.14 7.97
CA PRO A 220 -19.58 25.95 7.73
C PRO A 220 -18.32 25.22 8.23
N GLU A 221 -17.28 25.16 7.41
CA GLU A 221 -16.00 24.49 7.74
C GLU A 221 -14.87 25.51 7.88
N SER A 222 -14.79 26.47 6.95
CA SER A 222 -13.69 27.44 6.90
C SER A 222 -14.12 28.74 6.24
N ILE A 223 -13.17 29.66 6.08
CA ILE A 223 -13.35 30.96 5.44
C ILE A 223 -12.32 31.09 4.31
N ASP A 224 -12.75 31.54 3.13
CA ASP A 224 -11.86 32.04 2.08
C ASP A 224 -11.30 33.42 2.51
N PHE A 225 -10.31 33.37 3.40
CA PHE A 225 -9.68 34.56 3.96
C PHE A 225 -9.03 35.44 2.89
N ILE A 226 -8.52 34.84 1.81
CA ILE A 226 -7.89 35.60 0.72
C ILE A 226 -8.97 36.33 -0.08
N GLY A 227 -10.05 35.64 -0.45
CA GLY A 227 -11.20 36.27 -1.12
C GLY A 227 -11.80 37.40 -0.29
N LEU A 228 -12.00 37.18 1.01
CA LEU A 228 -12.51 38.19 1.94
C LEU A 228 -11.56 39.41 2.02
N LEU A 229 -10.26 39.18 2.18
CA LEU A 229 -9.26 40.26 2.25
C LEU A 229 -9.22 41.09 0.97
N LEU A 230 -9.29 40.45 -0.20
CA LEU A 230 -9.35 41.14 -1.49
C LEU A 230 -10.60 42.02 -1.59
N ALA A 231 -11.76 41.51 -1.17
CA ALA A 231 -13.03 42.24 -1.15
C ALA A 231 -12.98 43.46 -0.21
N GLN A 232 -12.47 43.27 1.00
CA GLN A 232 -12.29 44.35 1.99
C GLN A 232 -11.36 45.44 1.47
N THR A 233 -10.23 45.04 0.86
CA THR A 233 -9.25 45.97 0.31
C THR A 233 -9.85 46.78 -0.83
N ALA A 234 -10.61 46.14 -1.72
CA ALA A 234 -11.31 46.83 -2.82
C ALA A 234 -12.34 47.85 -2.30
N GLN A 235 -13.11 47.51 -1.25
CA GLN A 235 -14.03 48.45 -0.64
C GLN A 235 -13.34 49.62 0.06
N LEU A 236 -12.22 49.37 0.76
CA LEU A 236 -11.43 50.43 1.39
C LEU A 236 -10.89 51.41 0.35
N ASP A 237 -10.30 50.89 -0.72
CA ASP A 237 -9.79 51.70 -1.83
C ASP A 237 -10.90 52.59 -2.44
N GLN A 238 -12.08 52.02 -2.70
CA GLN A 238 -13.22 52.80 -3.20
C GLN A 238 -13.66 53.90 -2.22
N ARG A 239 -13.70 53.59 -0.91
CA ARG A 239 -14.07 54.58 0.13
C ARG A 239 -13.04 55.69 0.24
N LEU A 240 -11.75 55.38 0.20
CA LEU A 240 -10.67 56.37 0.23
C LEU A 240 -10.75 57.31 -0.97
N LYS A 241 -10.90 56.75 -2.18
CA LYS A 241 -11.10 57.52 -3.41
C LYS A 241 -12.33 58.43 -3.33
N THR A 242 -13.44 57.93 -2.77
CA THR A 242 -14.67 58.72 -2.59
C THR A 242 -14.51 59.83 -1.55
N ALA A 243 -13.71 59.59 -0.51
CA ALA A 243 -13.37 60.57 0.52
C ALA A 243 -12.33 61.62 0.07
N GLY A 244 -11.73 61.45 -1.12
CA GLY A 244 -10.69 62.34 -1.63
C GLY A 244 -9.35 62.21 -0.91
N LEU A 245 -9.08 61.04 -0.32
CA LEU A 245 -7.81 60.67 0.33
C LEU A 245 -6.91 59.88 -0.61
#